data_AF-A0A661P9E8-F1
#
_entry.id   AF-A0A661P9E8-F1
#
_cell.length_a   1.000
_cell.length_b   1.000
_cell.length_c   1.000
_cell.angle_alpha   90.00
_cell.angle_beta   90.00
_cell.angle_gamma   90.00
#
_symmetry.space_group_name_H-M   'P 1'
#
loop_
_entity.id
_entity.type
_entity.pdbx_description
1 polymer ?
#
loop_
_entity_poly.entity_id
_entity_poly.type
_entity_poly.pdbx_seq_one_letter_code
_entity_poly.pdbx_strand_id
1 'polypeptide(L)'
;MATYDSLTAEEKVIVEAFERNFRGWINGLATTLIQARALDAAYDAGGGAGSIVATLDNGEDIPNTSGIAGAQPLEQNTDFAVLIAGLNAFLATYDTVATRQRMAQAAGPTAGLD
;
A
#
# COMPACT_ATOMS: atom_id res chain seq x y z
N MET A 1 34.20 8.38 -11.63
CA MET A 1 32.75 8.63 -11.54
C MET A 1 32.54 9.97 -10.87
N ALA A 2 31.57 10.77 -11.33
CA ALA A 2 31.18 11.99 -10.65
C ALA A 2 30.55 11.66 -9.28
N THR A 3 30.83 12.48 -8.27
CA THR A 3 30.19 12.44 -6.95
C THR A 3 29.18 13.58 -6.84
N TYR A 4 28.28 13.54 -5.86
CA TYR A 4 27.35 14.65 -5.61
C TYR A 4 28.09 15.98 -5.42
N ASP A 5 29.24 15.96 -4.75
CA ASP A 5 30.05 17.16 -4.52
C ASP A 5 30.57 17.79 -5.81
N SER A 6 30.87 16.94 -6.81
CA SER A 6 31.37 17.38 -8.12
C SER A 6 30.29 17.96 -9.05
N LEU A 7 29.01 17.89 -8.66
CA LEU A 7 27.91 18.49 -9.41
C LEU A 7 27.96 20.02 -9.36
N THR A 8 27.48 20.67 -10.42
CA THR A 8 27.27 22.12 -10.42
C THR A 8 26.15 22.51 -9.45
N ALA A 9 26.04 23.80 -9.15
CA ALA A 9 24.95 24.29 -8.30
C ALA A 9 23.57 24.01 -8.91
N GLU A 10 23.44 24.18 -10.23
CA GLU A 10 22.19 23.92 -10.95
C GLU A 10 21.80 22.44 -10.91
N GLU A 11 22.76 21.54 -11.09
CA GLU A 11 22.53 20.09 -11.01
C GLU A 11 22.09 19.65 -9.60
N LYS A 12 22.69 20.22 -8.56
CA LYS A 12 22.28 19.96 -7.17
C LYS A 12 20.84 20.37 -6.91
N VAL A 13 20.42 21.54 -7.39
CA VAL A 13 19.03 22.02 -7.26
C VAL A 13 18.04 21.06 -7.93
N ILE A 14 18.38 20.51 -9.11
CA ILE A 14 17.53 19.52 -9.80
C ILE A 14 17.39 18.25 -8.96
N VAL A 15 18.51 17.74 -8.42
CA VAL A 15 18.50 16.54 -7.58
C VAL A 15 17.71 16.76 -6.29
N GLU A 16 17.87 17.91 -5.63
CA GLU A 16 17.12 18.27 -4.42
C GLU A 16 15.61 18.34 -4.67
N ALA A 17 15.19 18.92 -5.80
CA ALA A 17 13.78 19.00 -6.15
C ALA A 17 13.17 17.60 -6.38
N PHE A 18 13.89 16.72 -7.07
CA PHE A 18 13.49 15.33 -7.26
C PHE A 18 13.44 14.59 -5.91
N GLU A 19 14.49 14.71 -5.10
CA GLU A 19 14.60 14.03 -3.80
C GLU A 19 13.42 14.38 -2.89
N ARG A 20 13.03 15.66 -2.83
CA ARG A 20 11.87 16.10 -2.05
C ARG A 20 10.58 15.40 -2.47
N ASN A 21 10.30 15.36 -3.77
CA ASN A 21 9.11 14.70 -4.30
C ASN A 21 9.16 13.19 -4.06
N PHE A 22 10.33 12.58 -4.27
CA PHE A 22 10.53 11.16 -4.03
C PHE A 22 10.30 10.78 -2.57
N ARG A 23 10.85 11.54 -1.62
CA ARG A 23 10.61 11.31 -0.18
C ARG A 23 9.16 11.53 0.22
N GLY A 24 8.48 12.51 -0.40
CA GLY A 24 7.04 12.70 -0.22
C GLY A 24 6.23 11.48 -0.70
N TRP A 25 6.58 10.93 -1.86
CA TRP A 25 5.95 9.72 -2.39
C TRP A 25 6.21 8.50 -1.50
N ILE A 26 7.44 8.32 -0.99
CA ILE A 26 7.76 7.23 -0.06
C ILE A 26 6.99 7.34 1.26
N ASN A 27 6.78 8.55 1.78
CA ASN A 27 5.91 8.78 2.93
C ASN A 27 4.45 8.32 2.66
N GLY A 28 3.93 8.64 1.48
CA GLY A 28 2.61 8.17 1.06
C GLY A 28 2.55 6.64 1.00
N LEU A 29 3.57 6.01 0.42
CA LEU A 29 3.66 4.55 0.33
C LEU A 29 3.73 3.87 1.71
N ALA A 30 4.46 4.45 2.66
CA ALA A 30 4.49 3.99 4.05
C ALA A 30 3.11 4.05 4.72
N THR A 31 2.36 5.13 4.49
CA THR A 31 0.98 5.28 4.98
C THR A 31 0.06 4.22 4.37
N THR A 32 0.17 4.00 3.06
CA THR A 32 -0.56 2.93 2.37
C THR A 32 -0.22 1.55 2.93
N LEU A 33 1.03 1.30 3.28
CA LEU A 33 1.46 0.04 3.88
C LEU A 33 0.78 -0.21 5.24
N ILE A 34 0.68 0.81 6.09
CA ILE A 34 -0.03 0.71 7.36
C ILE A 34 -1.51 0.39 7.12
N GLN A 35 -2.15 1.07 6.18
CA GLN A 35 -3.56 0.84 5.83
C GLN A 35 -3.78 -0.58 5.28
N ALA A 36 -2.87 -1.06 4.44
CA ALA A 36 -2.90 -2.40 3.89
C ALA A 36 -2.81 -3.47 5.00
N ARG A 37 -1.89 -3.30 5.97
CA ARG A 37 -1.77 -4.21 7.12
C ARG A 37 -3.04 -4.24 7.98
N ALA A 38 -3.66 -3.07 8.19
CA ALA A 38 -4.91 -2.99 8.94
C ALA A 38 -6.08 -3.67 8.21
N LEU A 39 -6.15 -3.51 6.89
CA LEU A 39 -7.18 -4.14 6.05
C LEU A 39 -7.02 -5.66 6.03
N ASP A 40 -5.80 -6.15 5.83
CA ASP A 40 -5.46 -7.57 5.85
C ASP A 40 -5.79 -8.22 7.20
N ALA A 41 -5.41 -7.57 8.30
CA ALA A 41 -5.77 -8.03 9.65
C ALA A 41 -7.30 -8.09 9.87
N ALA A 42 -8.07 -7.16 9.31
CA ALA A 42 -9.54 -7.19 9.39
C ALA A 42 -10.16 -8.29 8.51
N TYR A 43 -9.53 -8.61 7.39
CA TYR A 43 -9.94 -9.69 6.49
C TYR A 43 -9.70 -11.06 7.14
N ASP A 44 -8.52 -11.27 7.72
CA ASP A 44 -8.04 -12.55 8.27
C ASP A 44 -8.42 -12.79 9.74
N ALA A 45 -8.98 -11.80 10.44
CA ALA A 45 -9.45 -11.97 11.82
C ALA A 45 -10.42 -13.16 11.95
N GLY A 46 -10.43 -13.82 13.11
CA GLY A 46 -11.42 -14.87 13.40
C GLY A 46 -12.84 -14.28 13.40
N GLY A 47 -13.67 -14.70 12.44
CA GLY A 47 -14.98 -14.08 12.18
C GLY A 47 -14.91 -12.79 11.34
N GLY A 48 -13.75 -12.50 10.77
CA GLY A 48 -13.50 -11.39 9.85
C GLY A 48 -14.09 -11.62 8.46
N ALA A 49 -13.91 -10.62 7.60
CA ALA A 49 -14.58 -10.57 6.30
C ALA A 49 -14.27 -11.79 5.43
N GLY A 50 -13.03 -12.30 5.44
CA GLY A 50 -12.64 -13.45 4.63
C GLY A 50 -13.40 -14.73 4.97
N SER A 51 -13.63 -14.97 6.26
CA SER A 51 -14.40 -16.13 6.71
C SER A 51 -15.87 -16.06 6.29
N ILE A 52 -16.46 -14.87 6.26
CA ILE A 52 -17.85 -14.65 5.85
C ILE A 52 -17.96 -14.76 4.32
N VAL A 53 -17.08 -14.09 3.58
CA VAL A 53 -17.06 -14.13 2.12
C VAL A 53 -16.88 -15.55 1.60
N ALA A 54 -16.10 -16.38 2.29
CA ALA A 54 -15.92 -17.79 1.95
C ALA A 54 -17.20 -18.65 2.14
N THR A 55 -18.22 -18.16 2.85
CA THR A 55 -19.52 -18.85 3.01
C THR A 55 -20.53 -18.51 1.92
N LEU A 56 -20.25 -17.50 1.10
CA LEU A 56 -21.12 -17.10 -0.01
C LEU A 56 -21.02 -18.12 -1.16
N ASP A 57 -22.09 -18.19 -1.94
CA ASP A 57 -22.12 -19.01 -3.14
C ASP A 57 -21.12 -18.51 -4.19
N ASN A 58 -20.64 -19.44 -5.02
CA ASN A 58 -19.70 -19.12 -6.07
C ASN A 58 -20.35 -18.23 -7.15
N GLY A 59 -19.74 -17.08 -7.43
CA GLY A 59 -20.31 -16.08 -8.34
C GLY A 59 -21.36 -15.17 -7.70
N GLU A 60 -21.50 -15.18 -6.38
CA GLU A 60 -22.36 -14.23 -5.66
C GLU A 60 -21.81 -12.80 -5.80
N ASP A 61 -22.71 -11.86 -6.11
CA ASP A 61 -22.41 -10.43 -6.13
C ASP A 61 -22.49 -9.85 -4.72
N ILE A 62 -21.38 -9.31 -4.22
CA ILE A 62 -21.34 -8.56 -2.97
C ILE A 62 -21.80 -7.12 -3.26
N PRO A 63 -22.97 -6.70 -2.77
CA PRO A 63 -23.50 -5.37 -3.10
C PRO A 63 -22.65 -4.26 -2.50
N ASN A 64 -22.47 -3.18 -3.25
CA ASN A 64 -21.79 -1.99 -2.73
C ASN A 64 -22.65 -1.32 -1.63
N THR A 65 -22.21 -1.47 -0.38
CA THR A 65 -22.78 -0.81 0.80
C THR A 65 -21.86 0.24 1.40
N SER A 66 -20.75 0.55 0.73
CA SER A 66 -19.69 1.45 1.23
C SER A 66 -20.08 2.94 1.25
N GLY A 67 -21.13 3.32 0.53
CA GLY A 67 -21.50 4.72 0.32
C GLY A 67 -20.62 5.46 -0.69
N ILE A 68 -19.66 4.78 -1.34
CA ILE A 68 -18.83 5.37 -2.38
C ILE A 68 -19.64 5.49 -3.67
N ALA A 69 -19.85 6.73 -4.11
CA ALA A 69 -20.60 7.03 -5.33
C ALA A 69 -19.92 6.41 -6.56
N GLY A 70 -20.71 5.69 -7.37
CA GLY A 70 -20.25 5.06 -8.61
C GLY A 70 -19.55 3.71 -8.45
N ALA A 71 -19.25 3.27 -7.22
CA ALA A 71 -18.70 1.94 -7.00
C ALA A 71 -19.76 0.86 -7.28
N GLN A 72 -19.34 -0.19 -7.97
CA GLN A 72 -20.19 -1.30 -8.41
C GLN A 72 -20.16 -2.45 -7.39
N PRO A 73 -21.15 -3.37 -7.44
CA PRO A 73 -21.02 -4.67 -6.78
C PRO A 73 -19.73 -5.38 -7.22
N LEU A 74 -19.23 -6.27 -6.36
CA LEU A 74 -18.05 -7.07 -6.65
C LEU A 74 -18.44 -8.54 -6.62
N GLU A 75 -18.15 -9.27 -7.69
CA GLU A 75 -18.37 -10.72 -7.71
C GLU A 75 -17.32 -11.41 -6.82
N GLN A 76 -17.77 -12.34 -5.97
CA GLN A 76 -16.99 -12.90 -4.86
C GLN A 76 -15.69 -13.60 -5.28
N ASN A 77 -15.74 -14.42 -6.34
CA ASN A 77 -14.63 -15.27 -6.79
C ASN A 77 -13.78 -14.65 -7.90
N THR A 78 -14.20 -13.54 -8.49
CA THR A 78 -13.48 -12.83 -9.54
C THR A 78 -12.99 -11.48 -9.05
N ASP A 79 -13.87 -10.48 -8.91
CA ASP A 79 -13.48 -9.13 -8.54
C ASP A 79 -12.90 -9.07 -7.13
N PHE A 80 -13.63 -9.60 -6.15
CA PHE A 80 -13.25 -9.54 -4.75
C PHE A 80 -11.96 -10.35 -4.50
N ALA A 81 -11.89 -11.57 -5.04
CA ALA A 81 -10.71 -12.43 -4.95
C ALA A 81 -9.45 -11.80 -5.58
N VAL A 82 -9.57 -11.16 -6.75
CA VAL A 82 -8.45 -10.47 -7.41
C VAL A 82 -7.95 -9.29 -6.57
N LEU A 83 -8.84 -8.51 -5.97
CA LEU A 83 -8.45 -7.37 -5.13
C LEU A 83 -7.74 -7.82 -3.85
N ILE A 84 -8.20 -8.89 -3.20
CA ILE A 84 -7.52 -9.50 -2.04
C ILE A 84 -6.16 -10.07 -2.45
N ALA A 85 -6.07 -10.75 -3.60
CA ALA A 85 -4.78 -11.25 -4.11
C ALA A 85 -3.80 -10.09 -4.36
N GLY A 86 -4.27 -8.95 -4.87
CA GLY A 86 -3.47 -7.73 -5.05
C GLY A 86 -2.97 -7.15 -3.73
N LEU A 87 -3.83 -7.09 -2.70
CA LEU A 87 -3.45 -6.69 -1.34
C LEU A 87 -2.32 -7.58 -0.79
N ASN A 88 -2.47 -8.90 -0.91
CA ASN A 88 -1.49 -9.86 -0.41
C ASN A 88 -0.16 -9.77 -1.16
N ALA A 89 -0.19 -9.58 -2.48
CA ALA A 89 1.02 -9.37 -3.27
C ALA A 89 1.75 -8.07 -2.89
N PHE A 90 0.99 -7.00 -2.62
CA PHE A 90 1.54 -5.74 -2.13
C PHE A 90 2.22 -5.91 -0.77
N LEU A 91 1.55 -6.55 0.21
CA LEU A 91 2.13 -6.82 1.53
C LEU A 91 3.36 -7.72 1.45
N ALA A 92 3.32 -8.80 0.65
CA ALA A 92 4.46 -9.67 0.46
C ALA A 92 5.70 -8.94 -0.10
N THR A 93 5.48 -7.92 -0.94
CA THR A 93 6.56 -7.14 -1.55
C THR A 93 7.08 -6.04 -0.63
N TYR A 94 6.18 -5.34 0.06
CA TYR A 94 6.51 -4.09 0.76
C TYR A 94 6.52 -4.19 2.30
N ASP A 95 5.81 -5.15 2.91
CA ASP A 95 5.83 -5.37 4.37
C ASP A 95 7.00 -6.24 4.84
N THR A 96 8.19 -5.99 4.29
CA THR A 96 9.41 -6.61 4.78
C THR A 96 10.12 -5.67 5.75
N VAL A 97 10.84 -6.23 6.72
CA VAL A 97 11.67 -5.44 7.65
C VAL A 97 12.65 -4.53 6.88
N ALA A 98 13.27 -5.06 5.83
CA ALA A 98 14.22 -4.30 5.01
C ALA A 98 13.53 -3.12 4.32
N THR A 99 12.37 -3.34 3.69
CA THR A 99 11.63 -2.27 3.01
C THR A 99 11.15 -1.21 4.01
N ARG A 100 10.60 -1.62 5.16
CA ARG A 100 10.16 -0.70 6.23
C ARG A 100 11.30 0.16 6.76
N GLN A 101 12.48 -0.42 6.98
CA GLN A 101 13.67 0.33 7.40
C GLN A 101 14.13 1.36 6.34
N ARG A 102 14.10 0.99 5.06
CA ARG A 102 14.43 1.91 3.95
C ARG A 102 13.42 3.03 3.82
N MET A 103 12.13 2.72 3.96
CA MET A 103 11.07 3.71 3.97
C MET A 103 11.25 4.66 5.15
N ALA A 104 11.46 4.18 6.37
CA ALA A 104 11.72 5.05 7.54
C ALA A 104 12.96 5.94 7.35
N GLN A 105 14.02 5.43 6.72
CA GLN A 105 15.21 6.22 6.38
C GLN A 105 14.91 7.33 5.35
N ALA A 106 14.04 7.06 4.38
CA ALA A 106 13.68 8.00 3.32
C ALA A 106 12.60 9.01 3.76
N ALA A 107 11.61 8.55 4.51
CA ALA A 107 10.43 9.28 4.98
C ALA A 107 10.67 10.08 6.26
N GLY A 108 11.61 9.63 7.10
CA GLY A 108 11.80 10.10 8.47
C GLY A 108 11.04 9.23 9.50
N PRO A 109 11.33 9.41 10.80
CA PRO A 109 10.81 8.58 11.90
C PRO A 109 9.28 8.66 12.11
N THR A 110 8.56 9.55 11.43
CA THR A 110 7.11 9.73 11.52
C THR A 110 6.29 8.71 10.73
N ALA A 111 6.93 7.76 10.02
CA ALA A 111 6.22 6.86 9.11
C ALA A 111 5.40 5.76 9.79
N GLY A 112 5.44 5.61 11.13
CA GLY A 112 4.61 4.62 11.88
C GLY A 112 4.80 3.17 11.44
N LEU A 113 6.03 2.83 11.00
CA LEU A 113 6.38 1.53 10.42
C LEU A 113 6.94 0.54 11.45
N ASP A 114 7.01 0.93 12.73
CA ASP A 114 7.44 0.13 13.86
C ASP A 114 6.49 -1.05 14.17
#